data_AF-A0A1F5CNM9-F1
#
_entry.id   AF-A0A1F5CNM9-F1
#
_cell.length_a   1.000
_cell.length_b   1.000
_cell.length_c   1.000
_cell.angle_alpha   90.00
_cell.angle_beta   90.00
_cell.angle_gamma   90.00
#
_symmetry.space_group_name_H-M   'P 1'
#
loop_
_entity.id
_entity.type
_entity.pdbx_description
1 polymer ?
#
loop_
_entity_poly.entity_id
_entity_poly.type
_entity_poly.pdbx_seq_one_letter_code
_entity_poly.pdbx_strand_id
1 'polypeptide(L)'
;MLLNIVPPPLNNALMAVASALVSSMSAGFILELLKGRGKLTYYTVAGTWVIGLITYLAGHGFLERNLVEGAQMASVPFVGAILAGVCLTVIPGVFTGSVVGGVASLIPDGALLVEEAKESVPQLSTDDWPGYEKTCVKCGQVVPFDSIFCSHCGSTLKRRLAPQIRYCRYCGSRLHIKGEFCPDCGKEISILSRPKVYISQ
;
A
#
# COMPACT_ATOMS: atom_id res chain seq x y z
N MET A 1 -29.99 -3.71 31.43
CA MET A 1 -31.05 -4.65 31.02
C MET A 1 -30.63 -5.58 29.87
N LEU A 2 -29.68 -5.20 29.00
CA LEU A 2 -29.17 -6.09 27.92
C LEU A 2 -28.30 -7.28 28.41
N LEU A 3 -27.71 -7.20 29.61
CA LEU A 3 -26.78 -8.21 30.13
C LEU A 3 -27.44 -9.45 30.77
N ASN A 4 -28.76 -9.48 30.94
CA ASN A 4 -29.46 -10.61 31.59
C ASN A 4 -30.20 -11.53 30.60
N ILE A 5 -30.14 -11.24 29.31
CA ILE A 5 -30.79 -12.02 28.22
C ILE A 5 -29.76 -12.90 27.50
N VAL A 6 -28.48 -12.61 27.66
CA VAL A 6 -27.39 -13.22 26.91
C VAL A 6 -26.82 -14.40 27.72
N PRO A 7 -26.72 -15.61 27.15
CA PRO A 7 -26.11 -16.74 27.84
C PRO A 7 -24.65 -16.39 28.20
N PRO A 8 -24.16 -16.83 29.38
CA PRO A 8 -22.81 -16.50 29.86
C PRO A 8 -21.67 -16.72 28.84
N PRO A 9 -21.63 -17.81 28.03
CA PRO A 9 -20.58 -17.95 27.01
C PRO A 9 -20.62 -16.87 25.92
N LEU A 10 -21.82 -16.39 25.56
CA LEU A 10 -21.97 -15.35 24.54
C LEU A 10 -21.55 -13.98 25.06
N ASN A 11 -21.80 -13.70 26.35
CA ASN A 11 -21.33 -12.47 26.98
C ASN A 11 -19.79 -12.41 27.00
N ASN A 12 -19.14 -13.51 27.39
CA ASN A 12 -17.68 -13.57 27.42
C ASN A 12 -17.06 -13.41 26.02
N ALA A 13 -17.68 -14.00 25.00
CA ALA A 13 -17.26 -13.83 23.62
C ALA A 13 -17.40 -12.38 23.13
N LEU A 14 -18.53 -11.72 23.44
CA LEU A 14 -18.75 -10.31 23.10
C LEU A 14 -17.71 -9.40 23.76
N MET A 15 -17.41 -9.65 25.03
CA MET A 15 -16.43 -8.88 25.78
C MET A 15 -14.99 -9.10 25.27
N ALA A 16 -14.66 -10.32 24.82
CA ALA A 16 -13.38 -10.62 24.17
C ALA A 16 -13.22 -9.90 22.82
N VAL A 17 -14.28 -9.85 22.02
CA VAL A 17 -14.28 -9.11 20.75
C VAL A 17 -14.15 -7.61 21.03
N ALA A 18 -14.85 -7.09 22.03
CA ALA A 18 -14.77 -5.69 22.41
C ALA A 18 -13.35 -5.29 22.86
N SER A 19 -12.68 -6.10 23.69
CA SER A 19 -11.30 -5.82 24.10
C SER A 19 -10.32 -5.87 22.91
N ALA A 20 -10.48 -6.86 22.02
CA ALA A 20 -9.66 -6.96 20.81
C ALA A 20 -9.84 -5.75 19.87
N LEU A 21 -11.06 -5.24 19.75
CA LEU A 21 -11.32 -4.01 19.00
C LEU A 21 -10.64 -2.80 19.64
N VAL A 22 -10.75 -2.62 20.96
CA VAL A 22 -10.08 -1.54 21.68
C VAL A 22 -8.56 -1.61 21.50
N SER A 23 -7.94 -2.80 21.59
CA SER A 23 -6.51 -3.00 21.31
C SER A 23 -6.13 -2.59 19.90
N SER A 24 -6.92 -3.00 18.90
CA SER A 24 -6.67 -2.69 17.50
C SER A 24 -6.79 -1.19 17.20
N MET A 25 -7.78 -0.52 17.80
CA MET A 25 -8.01 0.92 17.65
C MET A 25 -6.86 1.72 18.27
N SER A 26 -6.42 1.38 19.48
CA SER A 26 -5.34 2.11 20.15
C SER A 26 -3.99 1.89 19.45
N ALA A 27 -3.70 0.67 19.00
CA ALA A 27 -2.48 0.39 18.23
C ALA A 27 -2.47 1.08 16.86
N GLY A 28 -3.60 1.03 16.14
CA GLY A 28 -3.76 1.70 14.85
C GLY A 28 -3.58 3.21 14.96
N PHE A 29 -4.18 3.84 15.98
CA PHE A 29 -4.03 5.27 16.24
C PHE A 29 -2.57 5.66 16.51
N ILE A 30 -1.86 4.89 17.36
CA ILE A 30 -0.44 5.14 17.66
C ILE A 30 0.41 5.02 16.39
N LEU A 31 0.15 4.02 15.55
CA LEU A 31 0.92 3.83 14.33
C LEU A 31 0.64 4.90 13.27
N GLU A 32 -0.63 5.31 13.11
CA GLU A 32 -0.99 6.43 12.22
C GLU A 32 -0.29 7.72 12.67
N LEU A 33 -0.23 8.00 13.98
CA LEU A 33 0.46 9.18 14.50
C LEU A 33 1.98 9.16 14.26
N LEU A 34 2.61 7.99 14.34
CA LEU A 34 4.08 7.88 14.26
C LEU A 34 4.61 7.68 12.83
N LYS A 35 3.89 6.95 11.97
CA LYS A 35 4.37 6.55 10.63
C LYS A 35 3.45 6.95 9.47
N GLY A 36 2.28 7.52 9.74
CA GLY A 36 1.29 7.86 8.71
C GLY A 36 0.51 6.66 8.17
N ARG A 37 -0.30 6.90 7.14
CA ARG A 37 -1.16 5.88 6.52
C ARG A 37 -0.37 5.01 5.52
N GLY A 38 0.02 3.81 5.94
CA GLY A 38 0.72 2.84 5.11
C GLY A 38 0.16 1.42 5.22
N LYS A 39 0.64 0.51 4.34
CA LYS A 39 0.29 -0.92 4.41
C LYS A 39 0.62 -1.54 5.78
N LEU A 40 1.68 -1.06 6.44
CA LEU A 40 2.11 -1.50 7.77
C LEU A 40 0.99 -1.36 8.82
N THR A 41 0.27 -0.25 8.80
CA THR A 41 -0.83 0.04 9.75
C THR A 41 -1.92 -1.03 9.68
N TYR A 42 -2.27 -1.49 8.47
CA TYR A 42 -3.27 -2.53 8.29
C TYR A 42 -2.81 -3.88 8.88
N TYR A 43 -1.56 -4.27 8.64
CA TYR A 43 -1.01 -5.52 9.17
C TYR A 43 -0.91 -5.50 10.70
N THR A 44 -0.50 -4.39 11.30
CA THR A 44 -0.44 -4.25 12.76
C THR A 44 -1.82 -4.20 13.39
N VAL A 45 -2.81 -3.58 12.75
CA VAL A 45 -4.20 -3.57 13.22
C VAL A 45 -4.78 -4.98 13.23
N ALA A 46 -4.53 -5.77 12.17
CA ALA A 46 -4.95 -7.17 12.12
C ALA A 46 -4.25 -8.02 13.20
N GLY A 47 -2.93 -7.88 13.34
CA GLY A 47 -2.15 -8.63 14.33
C GLY A 47 -2.54 -8.29 15.78
N THR A 48 -2.79 -7.01 16.07
CA THR A 48 -3.18 -6.54 17.41
C THR A 48 -4.57 -6.98 17.81
N TRP A 49 -5.48 -7.16 16.85
CA TRP A 49 -6.80 -7.76 17.12
C TRP A 49 -6.66 -9.20 17.62
N VAL A 50 -5.81 -10.02 16.98
CA VAL A 50 -5.54 -11.40 17.40
C VAL A 50 -4.85 -11.44 18.77
N ILE A 51 -3.83 -10.59 18.97
CA ILE A 51 -3.11 -10.51 20.25
C ILE A 51 -4.07 -10.07 21.37
N GLY A 52 -4.93 -9.08 21.13
CA GLY A 52 -5.93 -8.60 22.09
C GLY A 52 -6.96 -9.65 22.48
N LEU A 53 -7.32 -10.53 21.55
CA LEU A 53 -8.21 -11.66 21.82
C LEU A 53 -7.50 -12.70 22.70
N ILE A 54 -6.26 -13.04 22.39
CA ILE A 54 -5.45 -14.01 23.17
C ILE A 54 -5.21 -13.49 24.59
N THR A 55 -4.84 -12.22 24.75
CA THR A 55 -4.58 -11.62 26.07
C THR A 55 -5.84 -11.54 26.93
N TYR A 56 -7.00 -11.25 26.32
CA TYR A 56 -8.27 -11.31 27.03
C TYR A 56 -8.59 -12.74 27.50
N LEU A 57 -8.49 -13.75 26.63
CA LEU A 57 -8.76 -15.13 27.01
C LEU A 57 -7.83 -15.63 28.12
N ALA A 58 -6.55 -15.26 28.07
CA ALA A 58 -5.58 -15.63 29.11
C ALA A 58 -5.81 -14.88 30.43
N GLY A 59 -6.20 -13.61 30.36
CA GLY A 59 -6.37 -12.73 31.52
C GLY A 59 -7.75 -12.77 32.16
N HIS A 60 -8.78 -13.22 31.45
CA HIS A 60 -10.18 -13.15 31.89
C HIS A 60 -10.40 -13.76 33.27
N GLY A 61 -9.92 -14.99 33.50
CA GLY A 61 -10.13 -15.68 34.78
C GLY A 61 -9.41 -15.03 35.96
N PHE A 62 -8.27 -14.37 35.72
CA PHE A 62 -7.56 -13.62 36.76
C PHE A 62 -8.25 -12.29 37.07
N LEU A 63 -8.63 -11.55 36.03
CA LEU A 63 -9.25 -10.24 36.18
C LEU A 63 -10.67 -10.35 36.74
N GLU A 64 -11.43 -11.37 36.33
CA GLU A 64 -12.80 -11.60 36.83
C GLU A 64 -12.78 -11.84 38.35
N ARG A 65 -11.89 -12.70 38.85
CA ARG A 65 -11.76 -12.96 40.30
C ARG A 65 -11.39 -11.70 41.09
N ASN A 66 -10.37 -10.98 40.66
CA ASN A 66 -9.90 -9.81 41.41
C ASN A 66 -10.85 -8.60 41.31
N LEU A 67 -11.50 -8.41 40.17
CA LEU A 67 -12.28 -7.20 39.89
C LEU A 67 -13.78 -7.36 40.18
N VAL A 68 -14.37 -8.53 39.92
CA VAL A 68 -15.79 -8.78 40.19
C VAL A 68 -16.03 -8.99 41.69
N GLU A 69 -15.18 -9.77 42.37
CA GLU A 69 -15.29 -9.96 43.82
C GLU A 69 -15.06 -8.63 44.57
N GLY A 70 -14.12 -7.80 44.09
CA GLY A 70 -13.90 -6.44 44.61
C GLY A 70 -15.07 -5.48 44.35
N ALA A 71 -15.69 -5.54 43.17
CA ALA A 71 -16.80 -4.65 42.81
C ALA A 71 -18.10 -4.97 43.55
N GLN A 72 -18.31 -6.22 43.98
CA GLN A 72 -19.47 -6.62 44.77
C GLN A 72 -19.47 -6.08 46.21
N MET A 73 -18.34 -5.52 46.67
CA MET A 73 -18.24 -4.83 47.96
C MET A 73 -18.75 -3.37 47.90
N ALA A 74 -19.11 -2.87 46.71
CA ALA A 74 -19.60 -1.52 46.53
C ALA A 74 -21.08 -1.36 46.94
N SER A 75 -21.43 -0.18 47.48
CA SER A 75 -22.77 0.15 48.00
C SER A 75 -23.90 0.10 46.96
N VAL A 76 -23.56 0.10 45.67
CA VAL A 76 -24.50 0.00 44.54
C VAL A 76 -24.03 -1.11 43.58
N PRO A 77 -24.57 -2.34 43.69
CA PRO A 77 -24.11 -3.51 42.93
C PRO A 77 -24.24 -3.32 41.41
N PHE A 78 -25.20 -2.50 40.97
CA PHE A 78 -25.39 -2.15 39.57
C PHE A 78 -24.22 -1.36 38.97
N VAL A 79 -23.74 -0.34 39.69
CA VAL A 79 -22.63 0.51 39.22
C VAL A 79 -21.33 -0.28 39.26
N GLY A 80 -21.14 -1.13 40.26
CA GLY A 80 -19.98 -2.03 40.37
C GLY A 80 -19.86 -2.98 39.18
N ALA A 81 -20.95 -3.61 38.75
CA ALA A 81 -20.95 -4.54 37.61
C ALA A 81 -20.61 -3.85 36.27
N ILE A 82 -21.13 -2.63 36.06
CA ILE A 82 -20.83 -1.84 34.85
C ILE A 82 -19.36 -1.40 34.85
N LEU A 83 -18.88 -0.86 35.97
CA LEU A 83 -17.49 -0.43 36.09
C LEU A 83 -16.52 -1.60 35.93
N ALA A 84 -16.82 -2.76 36.51
CA ALA A 84 -16.02 -3.97 36.33
C ALA A 84 -15.98 -4.38 34.85
N GLY A 85 -17.12 -4.43 34.16
CA GLY A 85 -17.16 -4.78 32.73
C GLY A 85 -16.36 -3.82 31.84
N VAL A 86 -16.46 -2.51 32.10
CA VAL A 86 -15.68 -1.51 31.36
C VAL A 86 -14.18 -1.63 31.66
N CYS A 87 -13.80 -1.80 32.92
CA CYS A 87 -12.40 -1.97 33.30
C CYS A 87 -11.79 -3.26 32.74
N LEU A 88 -12.55 -4.36 32.71
CA LEU A 88 -12.14 -5.65 32.15
C LEU A 88 -11.89 -5.62 30.63
N THR A 89 -12.49 -4.67 29.92
CA THR A 89 -12.36 -4.56 28.45
C THR A 89 -11.37 -3.47 28.04
N VAL A 90 -11.44 -2.32 28.69
CA VAL A 90 -10.66 -1.14 28.31
C VAL A 90 -9.23 -1.23 28.82
N ILE A 91 -8.99 -1.65 30.07
CA ILE A 91 -7.64 -1.66 30.65
C ILE A 91 -6.72 -2.62 29.90
N PRO A 92 -7.08 -3.90 29.68
CA PRO A 92 -6.23 -4.82 28.93
C PRO A 92 -6.12 -4.40 27.47
N GLY A 93 -7.22 -3.88 26.89
CA GLY A 93 -7.29 -3.45 25.51
C GLY A 93 -6.28 -2.33 25.20
N VAL A 94 -6.36 -1.24 25.97
CA VAL A 94 -5.50 -0.07 25.80
C VAL A 94 -4.05 -0.42 26.13
N PHE A 95 -3.79 -1.20 27.19
CA PHE A 95 -2.43 -1.57 27.57
C PHE A 95 -1.74 -2.37 26.45
N THR A 96 -2.40 -3.44 25.98
CA THR A 96 -1.85 -4.31 24.93
C THR A 96 -1.71 -3.57 23.61
N GLY A 97 -2.71 -2.80 23.19
CA GLY A 97 -2.63 -2.02 21.97
C GLY A 97 -1.56 -0.92 22.02
N SER A 98 -1.34 -0.29 23.18
CA SER A 98 -0.28 0.71 23.35
C SER A 98 1.11 0.12 23.25
N VAL A 99 1.35 -1.03 23.91
CA VAL A 99 2.63 -1.73 23.85
C VAL A 99 2.93 -2.20 22.44
N VAL A 100 1.98 -2.87 21.78
CA VAL A 100 2.22 -3.41 20.43
C VAL A 100 2.34 -2.29 19.40
N GLY A 101 1.52 -1.24 19.49
CA GLY A 101 1.64 -0.06 18.63
C GLY A 101 3.00 0.61 18.76
N GLY A 102 3.47 0.85 19.98
CA GLY A 102 4.78 1.46 20.22
C GLY A 102 5.96 0.60 19.74
N VAL A 103 5.92 -0.72 19.98
CA VAL A 103 6.97 -1.64 19.52
C VAL A 103 6.98 -1.77 18.00
N ALA A 104 5.81 -1.84 17.37
CA ALA A 104 5.71 -1.91 15.91
C ALA A 104 6.24 -0.65 15.21
N SER A 105 6.20 0.51 15.89
CA SER A 105 6.82 1.73 15.37
C SER A 105 8.34 1.67 15.31
N LEU A 106 9.00 0.83 16.12
CA LEU A 106 10.45 0.66 16.09
C LEU A 106 10.93 -0.19 14.90
N ILE A 107 10.03 -0.95 14.27
CA ILE A 107 10.38 -1.82 13.14
C ILE A 107 10.63 -0.93 11.91
N PRO A 108 11.82 -0.90 11.31
CA PRO A 108 12.06 -0.09 10.12
C PRO A 108 11.21 -0.60 8.94
N ASP A 109 10.68 0.32 8.12
CA ASP A 109 9.74 -0.01 7.02
C ASP A 109 10.32 -0.97 5.98
N GLY A 110 11.65 -1.16 5.95
CA GLY A 110 12.34 -2.11 5.08
C GLY A 110 12.34 -3.57 5.57
N ALA A 111 11.97 -3.88 6.81
CA ALA A 111 12.09 -5.23 7.39
C ALA A 111 10.92 -6.16 7.07
N LEU A 112 9.79 -5.64 6.58
CA LEU A 112 8.60 -6.43 6.23
C LEU A 112 8.47 -6.75 4.73
N LEU A 113 9.50 -6.45 3.92
CA LEU A 113 9.58 -6.83 2.51
C LEU A 113 9.90 -8.32 2.29
N VAL A 114 9.31 -9.23 3.08
CA VAL A 114 9.53 -10.68 2.92
C VAL A 114 8.34 -11.41 2.29
N GLU A 115 7.13 -10.85 2.24
CA GLU A 115 5.93 -11.62 1.81
C GLU A 115 4.97 -10.83 0.89
N GLU A 116 5.45 -9.96 -0.01
CA GLU A 116 4.72 -9.71 -1.26
C GLU A 116 5.57 -10.29 -2.39
N ALA A 117 5.21 -11.53 -2.74
CA ALA A 117 5.65 -12.19 -3.94
C ALA A 117 5.53 -11.22 -5.11
N LYS A 118 6.69 -10.76 -5.61
CA LYS A 118 7.04 -10.65 -7.02
C LYS A 118 5.82 -10.70 -7.94
N GLU A 119 4.98 -9.66 -7.91
CA GLU A 119 4.16 -9.35 -9.06
C GLU A 119 5.17 -8.91 -10.09
N SER A 120 5.55 -9.86 -10.94
CA SER A 120 6.35 -9.60 -12.10
C SER A 120 5.52 -8.67 -12.97
N VAL A 121 5.66 -7.37 -12.72
CA VAL A 121 5.76 -6.42 -13.81
C VAL A 121 6.68 -7.12 -14.81
N PRO A 122 6.18 -7.50 -16.00
CA PRO A 122 7.04 -8.10 -17.00
C PRO A 122 8.26 -7.21 -17.06
N GLN A 123 9.44 -7.77 -16.74
CA GLN A 123 10.69 -7.04 -16.89
C GLN A 123 10.80 -6.76 -18.38
N LEU A 124 10.25 -5.63 -18.79
CA LEU A 124 10.33 -5.12 -20.13
C LEU A 124 11.80 -4.78 -20.25
N SER A 125 12.53 -5.63 -20.98
CA SER A 125 13.94 -5.46 -21.25
C SER A 125 14.17 -4.00 -21.61
N THR A 126 15.04 -3.33 -20.85
CA THR A 126 15.35 -1.90 -21.05
C THR A 126 15.99 -1.60 -22.41
N ASP A 127 16.17 -2.64 -23.23
CA ASP A 127 16.74 -2.61 -24.57
C ASP A 127 15.68 -2.62 -25.68
N ASP A 128 14.41 -2.94 -25.38
CA ASP A 128 13.31 -3.02 -26.35
C ASP A 128 12.08 -2.20 -25.92
N TRP A 129 12.27 -0.98 -25.41
CA TRP A 129 11.14 -0.05 -25.29
C TRP A 129 10.89 0.57 -26.66
N PRO A 130 9.82 0.20 -27.40
CA PRO A 130 9.47 0.98 -28.57
C PRO A 130 9.00 2.34 -28.06
N GLY A 131 9.78 3.38 -28.37
CA GLY A 131 9.33 4.76 -28.16
C GLY A 131 7.94 4.92 -28.78
N TYR A 132 7.09 5.75 -28.19
CA TYR A 132 5.79 6.10 -28.76
C TYR A 132 5.83 7.54 -29.22
N GLU A 133 5.12 7.90 -30.28
CA GLU A 133 4.93 9.30 -30.68
C GLU A 133 3.47 9.71 -30.50
N LYS A 134 3.21 10.99 -30.28
CA LYS A 134 1.86 11.56 -30.21
C LYS A 134 1.51 12.22 -31.53
N THR A 135 0.33 11.93 -32.08
CA THR A 135 -0.15 12.50 -33.35
C THR A 135 -1.53 13.14 -33.15
N CYS A 136 -1.78 14.35 -33.66
CA CYS A 136 -3.11 14.99 -33.62
C CYS A 136 -4.11 14.13 -34.44
N VAL A 137 -5.27 13.83 -33.86
CA VAL A 137 -6.33 13.04 -34.52
C VAL A 137 -6.90 13.78 -35.74
N LYS A 138 -6.91 15.11 -35.69
CA LYS A 138 -7.53 15.97 -36.71
C LYS A 138 -6.58 16.40 -37.84
N CYS A 139 -5.36 16.83 -37.53
CA CYS A 139 -4.39 17.32 -38.51
C CYS A 139 -3.25 16.34 -38.83
N GLY A 140 -3.13 15.23 -38.09
CA GLY A 140 -2.08 14.22 -38.34
C GLY A 140 -0.66 14.66 -37.98
N GLN A 141 -0.47 15.85 -37.41
CA GLN A 141 0.85 16.35 -37.04
C GLN A 141 1.41 15.64 -35.81
N VAL A 142 2.70 15.32 -35.83
CA VAL A 142 3.45 14.79 -34.68
C VAL A 142 3.68 15.93 -33.69
N VAL A 143 3.45 15.66 -32.41
CA VAL A 143 3.43 16.68 -31.34
C VAL A 143 4.33 16.24 -30.19
N PRO A 144 5.07 17.15 -29.54
CA PRO A 144 6.05 16.80 -28.51
C PRO A 144 5.41 16.08 -27.31
N PHE A 145 6.22 15.28 -26.61
CA PHE A 145 5.76 14.44 -25.51
C PHE A 145 5.08 15.20 -24.38
N ASP A 146 5.51 16.42 -24.09
CA ASP A 146 4.97 17.22 -22.99
C ASP A 146 3.62 17.88 -23.32
N SER A 147 3.21 17.86 -24.59
CA SER A 147 1.95 18.45 -25.03
C SER A 147 0.74 17.55 -24.71
N ILE A 148 -0.30 18.15 -24.14
CA ILE A 148 -1.60 17.50 -23.85
C ILE A 148 -2.55 17.64 -25.04
N PHE A 149 -2.48 18.78 -25.73
CA PHE A 149 -3.28 19.11 -26.90
C PHE A 149 -2.37 19.48 -28.07
N CYS A 150 -2.90 19.41 -29.29
CA CYS A 150 -2.13 19.82 -30.44
C CYS A 150 -1.94 21.34 -30.50
N SER A 151 -0.70 21.78 -30.62
CA SER A 151 -0.32 23.20 -30.77
C SER A 151 -0.87 23.86 -32.04
N HIS A 152 -1.19 23.06 -33.07
CA HIS A 152 -1.72 23.58 -34.34
C HIS A 152 -3.26 23.52 -34.41
N CYS A 153 -3.84 22.36 -34.06
CA CYS A 153 -5.24 22.05 -34.31
C CYS A 153 -6.13 22.18 -33.04
N GLY A 154 -5.54 22.27 -31.84
CA GLY A 154 -6.23 22.26 -30.54
C GLY A 154 -6.91 20.93 -30.16
N SER A 155 -6.94 19.95 -31.06
CA SER A 155 -7.62 18.67 -30.82
C SER A 155 -6.77 17.68 -30.01
N THR A 156 -7.40 16.59 -29.60
CA THR A 156 -6.79 15.52 -28.81
C THR A 156 -5.73 14.73 -29.59
N LEU A 157 -4.82 14.12 -28.84
CA LEU A 157 -3.68 13.38 -29.37
C LEU A 157 -3.91 11.88 -29.28
N LYS A 158 -3.46 11.14 -30.30
CA LYS A 158 -3.42 9.68 -30.32
C LYS A 158 -1.97 9.21 -30.20
N ARG A 159 -1.73 8.22 -29.33
CA ARG A 159 -0.42 7.57 -29.18
C ARG A 159 -0.24 6.51 -30.28
N ARG A 160 0.89 6.54 -30.98
CA ARG A 160 1.32 5.50 -31.94
C ARG A 160 2.73 5.02 -31.59
N LEU A 161 3.09 3.83 -32.07
CA LEU A 161 4.44 3.29 -31.94
C LEU A 161 5.38 4.13 -32.81
N ALA A 162 6.42 4.72 -32.21
CA ALA A 162 7.41 5.46 -32.97
C ALA A 162 8.27 4.50 -33.78
N PRO A 163 8.62 4.84 -35.02
CA PRO A 163 9.57 4.05 -35.79
C PRO A 163 10.94 4.06 -35.13
N GLN A 164 11.62 2.91 -35.13
CA GLN A 164 13.00 2.78 -34.65
C GLN A 164 13.94 3.57 -35.56
N ILE A 165 14.38 4.73 -35.10
CA ILE A 165 15.32 5.59 -35.83
C ILE A 165 16.72 5.06 -35.60
N ARG A 166 17.46 4.86 -36.68
CA ARG A 166 18.86 4.45 -36.64
C ARG A 166 19.71 5.55 -37.27
N TYR A 167 20.96 5.67 -36.85
CA TYR A 167 21.92 6.58 -37.48
C TYR A 167 23.05 5.79 -38.13
N CYS A 168 23.59 6.33 -39.22
CA CYS A 168 24.79 5.78 -39.82
C CYS A 168 26.00 6.07 -38.91
N ARG A 169 26.80 5.06 -38.57
CA ARG A 169 28.02 5.23 -37.77
C ARG A 169 29.11 6.05 -38.51
N TYR A 170 29.09 6.07 -39.83
CA TYR A 170 30.12 6.72 -40.65
C TYR A 170 29.84 8.20 -40.92
N CYS A 171 28.63 8.54 -41.35
CA CYS A 171 28.26 9.92 -41.69
C CYS A 171 27.32 10.59 -40.67
N GLY A 172 26.78 9.85 -39.70
CA GLY A 172 25.85 10.37 -38.70
C GLY A 172 24.45 10.67 -39.25
N SER A 173 24.16 10.37 -40.52
CA SER A 173 22.85 10.65 -41.10
C SER A 173 21.75 9.73 -40.58
N ARG A 174 20.50 10.23 -40.61
CA ARG A 174 19.32 9.52 -40.11
C ARG A 174 18.85 8.49 -41.14
N LEU A 175 18.80 7.24 -40.75
CA LEU A 175 18.34 6.14 -41.59
C LEU A 175 16.86 5.88 -41.32
N HIS A 176 16.03 6.19 -42.31
CA HIS A 176 14.58 5.99 -42.26
C HIS A 176 14.14 4.60 -42.75
N ILE A 177 15.00 3.89 -43.50
CA ILE A 177 14.67 2.65 -44.22
C ILE A 177 15.68 1.56 -43.83
N LYS A 178 15.24 0.30 -43.80
CA LYS A 178 16.12 -0.88 -43.71
C LYS A 178 16.69 -1.16 -45.12
N GLY A 179 17.93 -0.77 -45.37
CA GLY A 179 18.68 -1.11 -46.58
C GLY A 179 20.09 -1.60 -46.23
N GLU A 180 20.78 -2.23 -47.17
CA GLU A 180 22.14 -2.74 -46.97
C GLU A 180 23.18 -1.61 -47.00
N PHE A 181 22.89 -0.51 -47.71
CA PHE A 181 23.78 0.64 -47.90
C PHE A 181 23.14 1.95 -47.42
N CYS A 182 23.97 2.83 -46.86
CA CYS A 182 23.55 4.17 -46.48
C CYS A 182 23.31 5.04 -47.72
N PRO A 183 22.15 5.71 -47.87
CA PRO A 183 21.86 6.55 -49.04
C PRO A 183 22.76 7.78 -49.13
N ASP A 184 23.25 8.30 -47.99
CA ASP A 184 24.05 9.53 -47.98
C ASP A 184 25.55 9.27 -48.15
N CYS A 185 26.07 8.14 -47.66
CA CYS A 185 27.51 7.85 -47.67
C CYS A 185 27.91 6.62 -48.47
N GLY A 186 26.96 5.83 -48.97
CA GLY A 186 27.18 4.63 -49.77
C GLY A 186 27.83 3.45 -49.03
N LYS A 187 28.16 3.59 -47.74
CA LYS A 187 28.78 2.53 -46.94
C LYS A 187 27.75 1.52 -46.45
N GLU A 188 28.18 0.27 -46.35
CA GLU A 188 27.37 -0.83 -45.86
C GLU A 188 27.00 -0.62 -44.38
N ILE A 189 25.75 -0.94 -44.03
CA ILE A 189 25.16 -0.68 -42.72
C ILE A 189 25.05 -1.96 -41.86
N SER A 190 26.06 -2.83 -41.92
CA SER A 190 26.13 -4.08 -41.16
C SER A 190 26.14 -3.87 -39.63
N ILE A 191 26.52 -2.67 -39.18
CA ILE A 191 26.57 -2.30 -37.76
C ILE A 191 25.91 -0.93 -37.57
N LEU A 192 24.68 -0.92 -37.04
CA LEU A 192 23.93 0.29 -36.74
C LEU A 192 24.25 0.79 -35.34
N SER A 193 24.48 2.09 -35.18
CA SER A 193 24.49 2.69 -33.84
C SER A 193 23.05 2.79 -33.35
N ARG A 194 22.79 2.33 -32.12
CA ARG A 194 21.50 2.51 -31.44
C ARG A 194 21.50 3.89 -30.77
N PRO A 195 20.82 4.92 -31.30
CA PRO A 195 20.57 6.11 -30.51
C PRO A 195 19.52 5.80 -29.44
N LYS A 196 19.81 6.12 -28.18
CA LYS A 196 18.80 6.19 -27.12
C LYS A 196 18.31 7.64 -27.06
N VAL A 197 17.57 8.09 -28.08
CA VAL A 197 17.09 9.48 -28.15
C VAL A 197 15.59 9.51 -28.38
N TYR A 198 14.87 9.95 -27.36
CA TYR A 198 13.48 10.38 -27.45
C TYR A 198 13.51 11.81 -28.02
N ILE A 199 13.01 11.99 -29.25
CA ILE A 199 12.96 13.31 -29.85
C ILE A 199 11.76 14.06 -29.26
N SER A 200 12.05 15.02 -28.38
CA SER A 200 11.21 16.20 -28.14
C SER A 200 11.62 17.27 -29.17
N GLN A 201 10.91 17.33 -30.30
CA GLN A 201 10.92 18.50 -31.19
C GLN A 201 9.54 19.15 -31.15
#